data_AF-A0A2H0PZ11-F1
#
_entry.id   AF-A0A2H0PZ11-F1
#
_cell.length_a   1.000
_cell.length_b   1.000
_cell.length_c   1.000
_cell.angle_alpha   90.00
_cell.angle_beta   90.00
_cell.angle_gamma   90.00
#
_symmetry.space_group_name_H-M   'P 1'
#
loop_
_entity.id
_entity.type
_entity.pdbx_description
1 polymer ?
#
loop_
_entity_poly.entity_id
_entity_poly.type
_entity_poly.pdbx_seq_one_letter_code
_entity_poly.pdbx_strand_id
1 'polypeptide(L)'
;ANRNTVTRSSSSSRSISVDTRVGSKYNGYPYGYCTYYAATRRAIPTSWGNAGQWLNSAKRAGYTTGSEPAPGAIVVTRESWWGHVAYVESVSGSSFTVSEMNYSGWGVVSHRTISANDSVIKGFVY
;
A
#
# COMPACT_ATOMS: atom_id res chain seq x y z
N ALA A 1 32.37 -19.26 -10.49
CA ALA A 1 31.48 -19.49 -9.33
C ALA A 1 31.66 -18.33 -8.36
N ASN A 2 30.74 -17.36 -8.31
CA ASN A 2 30.94 -16.17 -7.50
C ASN A 2 30.09 -16.23 -6.22
N ARG A 3 30.74 -16.52 -5.09
CA ARG A 3 30.17 -16.38 -3.74
C ARG A 3 30.47 -14.96 -3.27
N ASN A 4 29.45 -14.15 -3.01
CA ASN A 4 29.61 -12.88 -2.32
C ASN A 4 29.00 -12.98 -0.92
N THR A 5 29.85 -13.25 0.06
CA THR A 5 29.59 -13.04 1.48
C THR A 5 29.53 -11.54 1.77
N VAL A 6 28.46 -11.05 2.40
CA VAL A 6 28.36 -9.67 2.90
C VAL A 6 28.36 -9.70 4.43
N THR A 7 29.51 -9.41 5.02
CA THR A 7 29.60 -8.83 6.36
C THR A 7 29.55 -7.31 6.21
N ARG A 8 28.71 -6.63 6.99
CA ARG A 8 29.09 -5.46 7.82
C ARG A 8 27.90 -4.73 8.45
N SER A 9 28.01 -4.62 9.78
CA SER A 9 27.90 -3.40 10.58
C SER A 9 26.51 -2.78 10.81
N SER A 10 26.07 -2.99 12.05
CA SER A 10 25.22 -2.11 12.84
C SER A 10 25.78 -0.68 12.92
N SER A 11 25.01 0.30 12.45
CA SER A 11 25.10 1.69 12.90
C SER A 11 23.76 2.38 12.67
N SER A 12 23.17 2.84 13.77
CA SER A 12 21.90 3.54 13.89
C SER A 12 21.87 4.84 13.09
N SER A 13 21.30 4.78 11.90
CA SER A 13 20.66 5.90 11.23
C SER A 13 19.32 5.37 10.75
N ARG A 14 18.22 5.84 11.36
CA ARG A 14 16.86 5.59 10.83
C ARG A 14 16.72 6.38 9.53
N SER A 15 17.39 5.92 8.48
CA SER A 15 17.01 6.20 7.11
C SER A 15 15.64 5.56 6.94
N ILE A 16 14.59 6.37 7.11
CA ILE A 16 13.27 6.05 6.60
C ILE A 16 13.43 5.99 5.08
N SER A 17 13.89 4.84 4.61
CA SER A 17 13.85 4.50 3.21
C SER A 17 12.35 4.39 2.90
N VAL A 18 11.82 5.32 2.11
CA VAL A 18 10.48 5.20 1.53
C VAL A 18 10.55 3.97 0.64
N ASP A 19 10.24 2.83 1.23
CA ASP A 19 10.54 1.53 0.66
C ASP A 19 9.51 1.25 -0.43
N THR A 20 9.88 1.55 -1.67
CA THR A 20 9.15 1.18 -2.90
C THR A 20 9.28 -0.31 -3.21
N ARG A 21 9.87 -1.12 -2.31
CA ARG A 21 10.03 -2.55 -2.52
C ARG A 21 8.70 -3.27 -2.34
N VAL A 22 8.63 -4.43 -2.98
CA VAL A 22 7.53 -5.38 -2.80
C VAL A 22 7.41 -5.71 -1.31
N GLY A 23 6.18 -5.66 -0.82
CA GLY A 23 5.87 -5.98 0.57
C GLY A 23 6.11 -7.45 0.92
N SER A 24 6.00 -7.77 2.21
CA SER A 24 6.20 -9.14 2.70
C SER A 24 4.88 -9.79 3.06
N LYS A 25 4.74 -11.10 2.82
CA LYS A 25 3.64 -11.91 3.38
C LYS A 25 3.65 -12.00 4.92
N TYR A 26 4.73 -11.56 5.56
CA TYR A 26 4.87 -11.45 7.02
C TYR A 26 4.80 -9.97 7.47
N ASN A 27 3.86 -9.21 6.91
CA ASN A 27 3.71 -7.76 7.14
C ASN A 27 2.97 -7.39 8.45
N GLY A 28 2.61 -8.37 9.28
CA GLY A 28 1.92 -8.17 10.56
C GLY A 28 0.43 -7.84 10.45
N TYR A 29 -0.11 -7.69 9.23
CA TYR A 29 -1.55 -7.56 9.04
C TYR A 29 -2.23 -8.94 8.99
N PRO A 30 -3.46 -9.07 9.50
CA PRO A 30 -4.19 -10.33 9.44
C PRO A 30 -4.46 -10.72 7.98
N TYR A 31 -4.16 -11.99 7.64
CA TYR A 31 -4.45 -12.54 6.31
C TYR A 31 -5.94 -12.41 5.98
N GLY A 32 -6.24 -12.14 4.70
CA GLY A 32 -7.61 -12.03 4.21
C GLY A 32 -8.19 -10.62 4.26
N TYR A 33 -7.41 -9.60 4.65
CA TYR A 33 -7.83 -8.19 4.65
C TYR A 33 -7.13 -7.37 3.55
N CYS A 34 -7.75 -6.25 3.17
CA CYS A 34 -7.21 -5.32 2.17
C CYS A 34 -5.84 -4.75 2.58
N THR A 35 -5.65 -4.46 3.87
CA THR A 35 -4.37 -3.99 4.45
C THR A 35 -3.26 -5.02 4.30
N TYR A 36 -3.55 -6.31 4.53
CA TYR A 36 -2.59 -7.39 4.32
C TYR A 36 -2.13 -7.45 2.87
N TYR A 37 -3.06 -7.44 1.92
CA TYR A 37 -2.71 -7.51 0.51
C TYR A 37 -1.94 -6.26 0.04
N ALA A 38 -2.39 -5.06 0.40
CA ALA A 38 -1.66 -3.84 0.09
C ALA A 38 -0.23 -3.86 0.66
N ALA A 39 -0.05 -4.38 1.88
CA ALA A 39 1.24 -4.52 2.53
C ALA A 39 2.09 -5.72 2.04
N THR A 40 1.56 -6.62 1.20
CA THR A 40 2.37 -7.60 0.44
C THR A 40 2.80 -7.04 -0.92
N ARG A 41 2.00 -6.14 -1.51
CA ARG A 41 2.36 -5.49 -2.78
C ARG A 41 3.39 -4.38 -2.57
N ARG A 42 3.33 -3.69 -1.44
CA ARG A 42 4.26 -2.62 -1.07
C ARG A 42 4.72 -2.78 0.37
N ALA A 43 5.98 -2.44 0.65
CA ALA A 43 6.50 -2.46 2.01
C ALA A 43 5.82 -1.38 2.88
N ILE A 44 4.80 -1.81 3.63
CA ILE A 44 4.04 -0.97 4.54
C ILE A 44 4.25 -1.45 5.98
N PRO A 45 4.64 -0.55 6.90
CA PRO A 45 4.76 -0.88 8.32
C PRO A 45 3.43 -1.37 8.92
N THR A 46 3.49 -2.38 9.78
CA THR A 46 2.31 -2.88 10.52
C THR A 46 1.72 -1.83 11.48
N SER A 47 2.50 -0.81 11.85
CA SER A 47 2.11 0.24 12.79
C SER A 47 1.12 1.27 12.23
N TRP A 48 0.69 1.14 10.97
CA TRP A 48 -0.23 2.11 10.35
C TRP A 48 -1.69 1.89 10.72
N GLY A 49 -2.03 0.70 11.23
CA GLY A 49 -3.35 0.36 11.71
C GLY A 49 -4.36 0.18 10.58
N ASN A 50 -5.56 0.75 10.76
CA ASN A 50 -6.68 0.54 9.84
C ASN A 50 -6.47 1.25 8.50
N ALA A 51 -7.08 0.73 7.44
CA ALA A 51 -7.01 1.26 6.07
C ALA A 51 -7.23 2.79 6.01
N GLY A 52 -8.26 3.32 6.67
CA GLY A 52 -8.55 4.75 6.68
C GLY A 52 -7.49 5.64 7.34
N GLN A 53 -6.60 5.06 8.16
CA GLN A 53 -5.51 5.75 8.86
C GLN A 53 -4.21 5.77 8.05
N TRP A 54 -4.10 4.95 7.00
CA TRP A 54 -2.86 4.79 6.23
C TRP A 54 -2.33 6.11 5.66
N LEU A 55 -3.19 7.02 5.19
CA LEU A 55 -2.74 8.34 4.73
C LEU A 55 -2.02 9.16 5.81
N ASN A 56 -2.56 9.20 7.03
CA ASN A 56 -1.95 9.94 8.12
C ASN A 56 -0.70 9.24 8.65
N SER A 57 -0.74 7.91 8.75
CA SER A 57 0.39 7.08 9.15
C SER A 57 1.54 7.16 8.15
N ALA A 58 1.24 7.17 6.84
CA ALA A 58 2.19 7.37 5.76
C ALA A 58 2.93 8.70 5.88
N LYS A 59 2.18 9.81 6.02
CA LYS A 59 2.76 11.14 6.24
C LYS A 59 3.68 11.17 7.45
N ARG A 60 3.26 10.61 8.59
CA ARG A 60 4.07 10.52 9.80
C ARG A 60 5.30 9.63 9.64
N ALA A 61 5.19 8.60 8.82
CA ALA A 61 6.28 7.70 8.49
C ALA A 61 7.18 8.24 7.37
N GLY A 62 6.97 9.46 6.86
CA GLY A 62 7.80 10.08 5.83
C GLY A 62 7.53 9.60 4.40
N TYR A 63 6.43 8.87 4.16
CA TYR A 63 6.02 8.49 2.81
C TYR A 63 5.39 9.69 2.11
N THR A 64 5.60 9.78 0.79
CA THR A 64 4.95 10.78 -0.04
C THR A 64 3.47 10.42 -0.18
N THR A 65 2.59 11.39 0.00
CA THR A 65 1.15 11.20 -0.23
C THR A 65 0.63 12.28 -1.16
N GLY A 66 -0.39 11.96 -1.95
CA GLY A 66 -1.01 12.92 -2.87
C GLY A 66 -2.41 12.52 -3.28
N SER A 67 -2.88 13.11 -4.37
CA SER A 67 -4.26 12.95 -4.86
C SER A 67 -4.31 12.35 -6.27
N GLU A 68 -3.16 12.07 -6.88
CA GLU A 68 -3.08 11.56 -8.25
C GLU A 68 -2.80 10.06 -8.26
N PRO A 69 -3.50 9.26 -9.08
CA PRO A 69 -3.20 7.85 -9.18
C PRO A 69 -1.83 7.65 -9.84
N ALA A 70 -1.01 6.77 -9.27
CA ALA A 70 0.26 6.35 -9.85
C ALA A 70 0.42 4.84 -9.73
N PRO A 71 0.95 4.14 -10.75
CA PRO A 71 1.27 2.72 -10.64
C PRO A 71 2.22 2.47 -9.47
N GLY A 72 1.92 1.47 -8.63
CA GLY A 72 2.67 1.19 -7.41
C GLY A 72 2.27 1.99 -6.17
N ALA A 73 1.35 2.94 -6.31
CA ALA A 73 0.78 3.64 -5.17
C ALA A 73 -0.27 2.77 -4.45
N ILE A 74 -0.52 3.09 -3.17
CA ILE A 74 -1.68 2.59 -2.44
C ILE A 74 -2.76 3.67 -2.45
N VAL A 75 -3.93 3.38 -3.01
CA VAL A 75 -5.09 4.25 -2.88
C VAL A 75 -5.77 4.00 -1.54
N VAL A 76 -6.19 5.07 -0.87
CA VAL A 76 -7.00 5.01 0.34
C VAL A 76 -8.38 5.58 0.02
N THR A 77 -9.43 4.78 0.20
CA THR A 77 -10.81 5.16 -0.07
C THR A 77 -11.66 5.16 1.20
N ARG A 78 -12.78 5.88 1.18
CA ARG A 78 -13.75 5.96 2.28
C ARG A 78 -15.00 5.09 2.08
N GLU A 79 -14.87 4.00 1.34
CA GLU A 79 -15.99 3.13 0.98
C GLU A 79 -16.58 2.36 2.17
N SER A 80 -15.84 2.27 3.28
CA SER A 80 -16.26 1.59 4.50
C SER A 80 -15.92 2.44 5.74
N TRP A 81 -16.61 2.17 6.85
CA TRP A 81 -16.37 2.80 8.15
C TRP A 81 -14.91 2.70 8.60
N TRP A 82 -14.25 1.59 8.27
CA TRP A 82 -12.83 1.34 8.59
C TRP A 82 -11.85 1.93 7.55
N GLY A 83 -12.39 2.50 6.47
CA GLY A 83 -11.67 2.81 5.25
C GLY A 83 -11.35 1.56 4.42
N HIS A 84 -10.88 1.77 3.20
CA HIS A 84 -10.42 0.70 2.33
C HIS A 84 -9.10 1.11 1.66
N VAL A 85 -8.23 0.13 1.40
CA VAL A 85 -6.95 0.35 0.70
C VAL A 85 -6.78 -0.66 -0.41
N ALA A 86 -6.31 -0.18 -1.56
CA ALA A 86 -6.04 -1.01 -2.72
C ALA A 86 -4.70 -0.60 -3.36
N TYR A 87 -4.04 -1.54 -4.02
CA TYR A 87 -2.79 -1.28 -4.73
C TYR A 87 -3.09 -0.88 -6.17
N VAL A 88 -2.48 0.20 -6.66
CA VAL A 88 -2.67 0.68 -8.04
C VAL A 88 -1.76 -0.14 -8.97
N GLU A 89 -2.37 -0.98 -9.80
CA GLU A 89 -1.67 -1.79 -10.81
C GLU A 89 -1.24 -0.92 -12.01
N SER A 90 -2.17 -0.09 -12.50
CA SER A 90 -1.95 0.73 -13.69
C SER A 90 -2.88 1.95 -13.69
N VAL A 91 -2.48 2.98 -14.44
CA VAL A 91 -3.24 4.21 -14.62
C VAL A 91 -3.47 4.41 -16.11
N SER A 92 -4.71 4.72 -16.50
CA SER A 92 -5.13 4.92 -17.89
C SER A 92 -6.03 6.15 -17.98
N GLY A 93 -5.45 7.26 -18.45
CA GLY A 93 -6.14 8.54 -18.57
C GLY A 93 -6.69 9.02 -17.22
N SER A 94 -8.01 9.15 -17.12
CA SER A 94 -8.72 9.60 -15.92
C SER A 94 -9.19 8.45 -15.01
N SER A 95 -8.72 7.22 -15.24
CA SER A 95 -9.07 6.03 -14.46
C SER A 95 -7.82 5.22 -14.12
N PHE A 96 -7.93 4.36 -13.12
CA PHE A 96 -6.83 3.49 -12.70
C PHE A 96 -7.35 2.12 -12.28
N THR A 97 -6.57 1.09 -12.54
CA THR A 97 -6.88 -0.28 -12.14
C THR A 97 -6.20 -0.57 -10.83
N VAL A 98 -6.97 -1.08 -9.88
CA VAL A 98 -6.46 -1.51 -8.57
C VAL A 98 -6.58 -3.00 -8.38
N SER A 99 -5.73 -3.54 -7.53
CA SER A 99 -5.80 -4.88 -6.98
C SER A 99 -6.01 -4.78 -5.46
N GLU A 100 -7.02 -5.48 -4.96
CA GLU A 100 -7.36 -5.49 -3.54
C GLU A 100 -7.79 -6.88 -3.10
N MET A 101 -7.72 -7.15 -1.80
CA MET A 101 -8.21 -8.38 -1.20
C MET A 101 -9.37 -8.05 -0.27
N ASN A 102 -10.35 -8.95 -0.18
CA ASN A 102 -11.52 -8.84 0.69
C ASN A 102 -12.67 -7.96 0.16
N TYR A 103 -12.64 -7.52 -1.10
CA TYR A 103 -13.76 -6.77 -1.70
C TYR A 103 -14.85 -7.72 -2.24
N SER A 104 -14.47 -8.78 -2.97
CA SER A 104 -15.41 -9.78 -3.51
C SER A 104 -15.66 -10.99 -2.60
N GLY A 105 -14.94 -11.09 -1.48
CA GLY A 105 -15.03 -12.21 -0.53
C GLY A 105 -13.75 -12.37 0.28
N TRP A 106 -13.84 -13.05 1.44
CA TRP A 106 -12.70 -13.24 2.33
C TRP A 106 -11.56 -13.98 1.63
N GLY A 107 -10.36 -13.37 1.63
CA GLY A 107 -9.17 -13.93 0.98
C GLY A 107 -9.20 -13.91 -0.56
N VAL A 108 -10.22 -13.32 -1.19
CA VAL A 108 -10.31 -13.20 -2.64
C VAL A 108 -9.62 -11.92 -3.08
N VAL A 109 -8.64 -12.05 -3.99
CA VAL A 109 -8.06 -10.92 -4.71
C VAL A 109 -9.01 -10.54 -5.84
N SER A 110 -9.42 -9.29 -5.87
CA SER A 110 -10.27 -8.70 -6.89
C SER A 110 -9.54 -7.54 -7.57
N HIS A 111 -9.86 -7.33 -8.83
CA HIS A 111 -9.39 -6.19 -9.59
C HIS A 111 -10.58 -5.35 -10.02
N ARG A 112 -10.46 -4.03 -9.91
CA ARG A 112 -11.47 -3.11 -10.42
C ARG A 112 -10.82 -1.84 -10.93
N THR A 113 -11.55 -1.15 -11.80
CA THR A 113 -11.15 0.15 -12.32
C THR A 113 -11.95 1.23 -11.60
N ILE A 114 -11.24 2.21 -11.06
CA ILE A 114 -11.81 3.35 -10.33
C ILE A 114 -11.48 4.62 -11.13
N SER A 115 -12.43 5.56 -11.18
CA SER A 115 -12.16 6.87 -11.76
C SER A 115 -11.30 7.70 -10.81
N ALA A 116 -10.27 8.37 -11.32
CA ALA A 116 -9.42 9.28 -10.54
C ALA A 116 -10.21 10.43 -9.89
N ASN A 117 -11.38 10.76 -10.43
CA ASN A 117 -12.28 11.81 -9.94
C ASN A 117 -13.34 11.29 -8.96
N ASP A 118 -13.25 10.03 -8.53
CA ASP A 118 -14.24 9.47 -7.63
C ASP A 118 -14.13 10.08 -6.22
N SER A 119 -15.25 10.61 -5.74
CA SER A 119 -15.37 11.22 -4.41
C SER A 119 -15.09 10.28 -3.24
N VAL A 120 -15.07 8.95 -3.47
CA VAL A 120 -14.69 7.98 -2.45
C VAL A 120 -13.19 7.99 -2.16
N ILE A 121 -12.36 8.52 -3.06
CA ILE A 121 -10.91 8.55 -2.92
C ILE A 121 -10.53 9.62 -1.90
N LYS A 122 -9.80 9.22 -0.86
CA LYS A 122 -9.21 10.13 0.12
C LYS A 122 -7.82 10.62 -0.31
N GLY A 123 -7.10 9.80 -1.07
CA GLY A 123 -5.76 10.09 -1.56
C GLY A 123 -4.94 8.83 -1.82
N PHE A 124 -3.67 9.04 -2.13
CA PHE A 124 -2.69 8.02 -2.51
C PHE A 124 -1.45 8.10 -1.64
N VAL A 125 -0.82 6.95 -1.42
CA VAL A 125 0.49 6.80 -0.76
C VAL A 125 1.48 6.26 -1.79
N TYR A 126 2.57 7.00 -2.02
CA TYR A 126 3.59 6.72 -3.02
C TYR A 126 4.90 6.22 -2.45
#